data_AF-A0A7X9IBD2-F1
#
_entry.id   AF-A0A7X9IBD2-F1
#
_cell.length_a   1.000
_cell.length_b   1.000
_cell.length_c   1.000
_cell.angle_alpha   90.00
_cell.angle_beta   90.00
_cell.angle_gamma   90.00
#
_symmetry.space_group_name_H-M   'P 1'
#
loop_
_entity.id
_entity.type
_entity.pdbx_description
1 polymer ?
#
loop_
_entity_poly.entity_id
_entity_poly.type
_entity_poly.pdbx_seq_one_letter_code
_entity_poly.pdbx_strand_id
1 'polypeptide(L)'
;MKIRYSLTLMAILAFGITQSCKKADKTVDMSNPFFSEYKTPFNLPPFESIKAEHYMPAFEKGLVEAREDLRKIIENKGRPTFRNTVEALDRMGTLLNRVSNVFFAQA
;
A
#
# COMPACT_ATOMS: atom_id res chain seq x y z
N MET A 1 22.46 -9.51 51.12
CA MET A 1 22.70 -10.21 49.85
C MET A 1 21.44 -10.52 49.02
N LYS A 2 20.21 -10.54 49.59
CA LYS A 2 18.95 -10.84 48.86
C LYS A 2 18.38 -9.69 48.00
N ILE A 3 18.70 -8.43 48.33
CA ILE A 3 18.14 -7.23 47.65
C ILE A 3 18.74 -7.02 46.25
N ARG A 4 20.01 -7.39 46.03
CA ARG A 4 20.69 -7.24 44.72
C ARG A 4 20.20 -8.26 43.68
N TYR A 5 19.77 -9.45 44.13
CA TYR A 5 19.14 -10.48 43.27
C TYR A 5 17.69 -10.12 42.91
N SER A 6 16.97 -9.43 43.80
CA SER A 6 15.59 -8.98 43.54
C SER A 6 15.52 -7.87 42.48
N LEU A 7 16.53 -7.00 42.40
CA LEU A 7 16.60 -5.95 41.36
C LEU A 7 16.97 -6.51 39.98
N THR A 8 17.78 -7.57 39.94
CA THR A 8 18.19 -8.23 38.68
C THR A 8 17.10 -9.16 38.14
N LEU A 9 16.30 -9.81 39.00
CA LEU A 9 15.14 -10.61 38.56
C LEU A 9 14.04 -9.77 37.89
N MET A 10 13.84 -8.53 38.34
CA MET A 10 12.79 -7.64 37.81
C MET A 10 13.16 -7.02 36.45
N ALA A 11 14.45 -6.91 36.13
CA ALA A 11 14.94 -6.40 34.85
C ALA A 11 14.81 -7.42 33.70
N ILE A 12 14.88 -8.72 34.00
CA ILE A 12 14.74 -9.80 33.00
C ILE A 12 13.26 -9.95 32.58
N LEU A 13 12.31 -9.66 33.47
CA LEU A 13 10.87 -9.70 33.15
C LEU A 13 10.41 -8.54 32.24
N ALA A 14 11.14 -7.41 32.24
CA ALA A 14 10.78 -6.22 31.45
C ALA A 14 11.28 -6.27 29.99
N PHE A 15 12.27 -7.11 29.67
CA PHE A 15 12.85 -7.20 28.32
C PHE A 15 12.06 -8.12 27.36
N GLY A 16 11.18 -8.98 27.90
CA GLY A 16 10.39 -9.92 27.10
C GLY A 16 9.19 -9.31 26.37
N ILE A 17 8.71 -8.13 26.79
CA ILE A 17 7.46 -7.55 26.28
C ILE A 17 7.68 -6.66 25.02
N THR A 18 8.92 -6.27 24.71
CA THR A 18 9.19 -5.35 23.59
C THR A 18 9.34 -6.00 22.21
N GLN A 19 9.48 -7.34 22.13
CA GLN A 19 9.72 -8.03 20.86
C GLN A 19 8.42 -8.47 20.13
N SER A 20 7.25 -8.32 20.77
CA SER A 20 5.98 -8.87 20.26
C SER A 20 5.40 -8.10 19.06
N CYS A 21 5.88 -6.88 18.80
CA CYS A 21 5.46 -6.09 17.63
C CYS A 21 6.63 -5.81 16.68
N LYS A 22 7.29 -6.85 16.18
CA LYS A 22 7.99 -6.73 14.90
C LYS A 22 6.94 -6.72 13.80
N LYS A 23 6.52 -5.51 13.38
CA LYS A 23 5.79 -5.32 12.12
C LYS A 23 6.66 -5.97 11.05
N ALA A 24 6.18 -7.06 10.44
CA ALA A 24 6.89 -7.67 9.34
C ALA A 24 6.97 -6.61 8.23
N ASP A 25 8.18 -6.13 7.98
CA ASP A 25 8.44 -5.21 6.88
C ASP A 25 8.27 -6.04 5.60
N LYS A 26 7.05 -6.05 5.06
CA LYS A 26 6.78 -6.66 3.76
C LYS A 26 7.56 -5.83 2.75
N THR A 27 8.72 -6.33 2.34
CA THR A 27 9.46 -5.78 1.22
C THR A 27 8.56 -5.83 -0.01
N VAL A 28 8.17 -4.66 -0.51
CA VAL A 28 7.33 -4.55 -1.70
C VAL A 28 8.18 -4.99 -2.90
N ASP A 29 7.82 -6.11 -3.51
CA ASP A 29 8.47 -6.57 -4.74
C ASP A 29 8.13 -5.61 -5.89
N MET A 30 9.12 -4.83 -6.31
CA MET A 30 8.99 -3.84 -7.38
C MET A 30 8.83 -4.46 -8.76
N SER A 31 9.03 -5.78 -8.91
CA SER A 31 8.77 -6.50 -10.16
C SER A 31 7.29 -6.81 -10.40
N ASN A 32 6.40 -6.45 -9.45
CA ASN A 32 4.97 -6.65 -9.59
C ASN A 32 4.43 -5.98 -10.88
N PRO A 33 3.78 -6.75 -11.77
CA PRO A 33 3.35 -6.26 -13.09
C PRO A 33 2.36 -5.09 -13.02
N PHE A 34 1.64 -4.91 -11.92
CA PHE A 34 0.71 -3.78 -11.74
C PHE A 34 1.42 -2.44 -11.55
N PHE A 35 2.70 -2.41 -11.15
CA PHE A 35 3.41 -1.17 -10.80
C PHE A 35 3.94 -0.36 -11.98
N SER A 36 3.73 -0.84 -13.21
CA SER A 36 4.08 -0.12 -14.43
C SER A 36 2.95 -0.18 -15.44
N GLU A 37 3.00 0.70 -16.45
CA GLU A 37 2.11 0.58 -17.61
C GLU A 37 2.42 -0.71 -18.37
N TYR A 38 1.40 -1.32 -18.97
CA TYR A 38 1.58 -2.54 -19.74
C TYR A 38 2.11 -2.19 -21.12
N LYS A 39 3.14 -2.93 -21.56
CA LYS A 39 3.74 -2.77 -22.89
C LYS A 39 3.07 -3.64 -23.96
N THR A 40 1.95 -4.26 -23.63
CA THR A 40 1.13 -5.09 -24.51
C THR A 40 0.32 -4.20 -25.47
N PRO A 41 -0.11 -4.72 -26.63
CA PRO A 41 -1.03 -4.00 -27.51
C PRO A 41 -2.27 -3.53 -26.75
N PHE A 42 -2.67 -2.28 -26.98
CA PHE A 42 -3.81 -1.64 -26.32
C PHE A 42 -3.72 -1.57 -24.78
N ASN A 43 -2.53 -1.72 -24.20
CA ASN A 43 -2.34 -1.73 -22.75
C ASN A 43 -3.20 -2.82 -22.07
N LEU A 44 -3.29 -3.99 -22.70
CA LEU A 44 -3.98 -5.15 -22.13
C LEU A 44 -3.20 -5.72 -20.93
N PRO A 45 -3.87 -6.16 -19.85
CA PRO A 45 -3.18 -6.81 -18.74
C PRO A 45 -2.36 -8.02 -19.24
N PRO A 46 -1.06 -8.13 -18.88
CA PRO A 46 -0.24 -9.28 -19.24
C PRO A 46 -0.60 -10.47 -18.35
N PHE A 47 -1.77 -11.08 -18.58
CA PHE A 47 -2.38 -12.09 -17.71
C PHE A 47 -1.45 -13.27 -17.39
N GLU A 48 -0.61 -13.68 -18.32
CA GLU A 48 0.38 -14.76 -18.12
C GLU A 48 1.42 -14.44 -17.02
N SER A 49 1.70 -13.16 -16.78
CA SER A 49 2.64 -12.70 -15.76
C SER A 49 1.99 -12.37 -14.42
N ILE A 50 0.66 -12.25 -14.38
CA ILE A 50 -0.08 -11.85 -13.18
C ILE A 50 -0.38 -13.09 -12.35
N LYS A 51 0.10 -13.11 -11.11
CA LYS A 51 -0.09 -14.18 -10.13
C LYS A 51 -0.89 -13.70 -8.93
N ALA A 52 -1.49 -14.63 -8.19
CA ALA A 52 -2.28 -14.34 -6.99
C ALA A 52 -1.50 -13.47 -5.95
N GLU A 53 -0.21 -13.73 -5.79
CA GLU A 53 0.70 -13.00 -4.89
C GLU A 53 0.88 -11.52 -5.24
N HIS A 54 0.58 -11.12 -6.49
CA HIS A 54 0.70 -9.74 -6.94
C HIS A 54 -0.47 -8.85 -6.50
N TYR A 55 -1.66 -9.41 -6.22
CA TYR A 55 -2.85 -8.61 -5.94
C TYR A 55 -2.76 -7.84 -4.63
N MET A 56 -2.48 -8.52 -3.52
CA MET A 56 -2.50 -7.87 -2.20
C MET A 56 -1.51 -6.70 -2.11
N PRO A 57 -0.22 -6.84 -2.51
CA PRO A 57 0.71 -5.72 -2.54
C PRO A 57 0.25 -4.58 -3.47
N ALA A 58 -0.39 -4.92 -4.59
CA ALA A 58 -0.90 -3.91 -5.54
C ALA A 58 -2.11 -3.14 -5.02
N PHE A 59 -3.04 -3.81 -4.32
CA PHE A 59 -4.14 -3.16 -3.62
C PHE A 59 -3.65 -2.28 -2.48
N GLU A 60 -2.74 -2.77 -1.63
CA GLU A 60 -2.16 -2.00 -0.52
C GLU A 60 -1.49 -0.72 -1.03
N LYS A 61 -0.62 -0.84 -2.04
CA LYS A 61 0.04 0.33 -2.65
C LYS A 61 -0.95 1.26 -3.36
N GLY A 62 -1.89 0.70 -4.13
CA GLY A 62 -2.91 1.47 -4.83
C GLY A 62 -3.82 2.28 -3.89
N LEU A 63 -4.18 1.73 -2.73
CA LEU A 63 -4.94 2.44 -1.70
C LEU A 63 -4.15 3.58 -1.07
N VAL A 64 -2.85 3.38 -0.83
CA VAL A 64 -1.96 4.44 -0.32
C VAL A 64 -1.86 5.58 -1.34
N GLU A 65 -1.58 5.25 -2.60
CA GLU A 65 -1.46 6.25 -3.68
C GLU A 65 -2.77 7.01 -3.92
N ALA A 66 -3.91 6.32 -3.95
CA ALA A 66 -5.22 6.95 -4.13
C ALA A 66 -5.57 7.92 -2.99
N ARG A 67 -5.20 7.60 -1.75
CA ARG A 67 -5.37 8.51 -0.60
C ARG A 67 -4.49 9.74 -0.71
N GLU A 68 -3.25 9.59 -1.18
CA GLU A 68 -2.36 10.73 -1.42
C GLU A 68 -2.87 11.62 -2.55
N ASP A 69 -3.41 11.05 -3.63
CA ASP A 69 -4.05 11.82 -4.69
C ASP A 69 -5.27 12.58 -4.18
N LEU A 70 -6.14 11.93 -3.41
CA LEU A 70 -7.29 12.56 -2.77
C LEU A 70 -6.86 13.70 -1.84
N ARG A 71 -5.80 13.50 -1.05
CA ARG A 71 -5.25 14.54 -0.17
C ARG A 71 -4.82 15.77 -0.95
N LYS A 72 -4.15 15.61 -2.11
CA LYS A 72 -3.77 16.74 -2.99
C LYS A 72 -4.97 17.53 -3.48
N ILE A 73 -6.10 16.85 -3.75
CA ILE A 73 -7.35 17.48 -4.18
C ILE A 73 -7.96 18.27 -3.02
N ILE A 74 -8.05 17.68 -1.82
CA ILE A 74 -8.61 18.31 -0.62
C ILE A 74 -7.79 19.52 -0.16
N GLU A 75 -6.46 19.43 -0.22
CA GLU A 75 -5.57 20.50 0.24
C GLU A 75 -5.41 21.64 -0.78
N ASN A 76 -6.01 21.52 -1.97
CA ASN A 76 -5.94 22.57 -2.98
C ASN A 76 -6.68 23.84 -2.51
N LYS A 77 -5.93 24.90 -2.19
CA LYS A 77 -6.48 26.19 -1.72
C LYS A 77 -7.02 27.09 -2.83
N GLY A 78 -6.90 26.70 -4.10
CA GLY A 78 -7.47 27.43 -5.22
C GLY A 78 -9.01 27.36 -5.20
N ARG A 79 -9.67 28.30 -5.89
CA ARG A 79 -11.13 28.21 -6.09
C ARG A 79 -11.46 26.87 -6.77
N PRO A 80 -12.50 26.14 -6.34
CA PRO A 80 -12.92 24.91 -7.01
C PRO A 80 -13.29 25.20 -8.47
N THR A 81 -12.79 24.34 -9.36
CA THR A 81 -12.99 24.36 -10.81
C THR A 81 -13.24 22.92 -11.27
N PHE A 82 -13.72 22.75 -12.49
CA PHE A 82 -13.86 21.41 -13.06
C PHE A 82 -12.53 20.64 -13.06
N ARG A 83 -11.42 21.31 -13.43
CA ARG A 83 -10.10 20.68 -13.54
C ARG A 83 -9.53 20.22 -12.20
N ASN A 84 -9.57 21.07 -11.17
CA ASN A 84 -8.95 20.75 -9.87
C ASN A 84 -9.87 19.96 -8.92
N THR A 85 -11.12 19.67 -9.31
CA THR A 85 -12.04 18.87 -8.52
C THR A 85 -12.55 17.67 -9.30
N VAL A 86 -13.35 17.86 -10.35
CA VAL A 86 -14.00 16.75 -11.07
C VAL A 86 -12.99 15.94 -11.88
N GLU A 87 -12.20 16.60 -12.73
CA GLU A 87 -11.17 15.92 -13.53
C GLU A 87 -10.11 15.27 -12.64
N ALA A 88 -9.72 15.92 -11.55
CA ALA A 88 -8.76 15.37 -10.61
C ALA A 88 -9.30 14.11 -9.90
N LEU A 89 -10.57 14.11 -9.49
CA LEU A 89 -11.23 12.94 -8.89
C LEU A 89 -11.42 11.80 -9.89
N ASP A 90 -11.61 12.10 -11.18
CA ASP A 90 -11.71 11.08 -12.24
C ASP A 90 -10.35 10.43 -12.53
N ARG A 91 -9.26 11.20 -12.48
CA ARG A 91 -7.89 10.73 -12.81
C ARG A 91 -7.16 10.04 -11.65
N MET A 92 -7.55 10.28 -10.40
CA MET A 92 -6.85 9.72 -9.23
C MET A 92 -6.90 8.19 -9.15
N GLY A 93 -6.01 7.59 -8.36
CA GLY A 93 -6.11 6.16 -8.03
C GLY A 93 -5.79 5.23 -9.20
N THR A 94 -4.92 5.66 -10.13
CA THR A 94 -4.56 4.91 -11.34
C THR A 94 -4.14 3.46 -11.04
N LEU A 95 -3.27 3.25 -10.05
CA LEU A 95 -2.83 1.89 -9.68
C LEU A 95 -3.98 1.06 -9.10
N LEU A 96 -4.79 1.66 -8.22
CA LEU A 96 -5.94 0.98 -7.61
C LEU A 96 -6.96 0.53 -8.67
N ASN A 97 -7.24 1.40 -9.64
CA ASN A 97 -8.12 1.07 -10.77
C ASN A 97 -7.52 -0.05 -11.63
N ARG A 98 -6.21 0.01 -11.92
CA ARG A 98 -5.52 -1.03 -12.71
C ARG A 98 -5.62 -2.41 -12.08
N VAL A 99 -5.34 -2.56 -10.78
CA VAL A 99 -5.44 -3.86 -10.09
C VAL A 99 -6.89 -4.31 -9.95
N SER A 100 -7.82 -3.41 -9.63
CA SER A 100 -9.25 -3.72 -9.43
C SER A 100 -9.89 -4.23 -10.73
N ASN A 101 -9.62 -3.57 -11.85
CA ASN A 101 -10.17 -3.96 -13.16
C ASN A 101 -9.75 -5.38 -13.55
N VAL A 102 -8.54 -5.80 -13.20
CA VAL A 102 -8.05 -7.16 -13.50
C VAL A 102 -8.62 -8.17 -12.50
N PHE A 103 -8.62 -7.85 -11.21
CA PHE A 103 -9.08 -8.76 -10.16
C PHE A 103 -10.56 -9.11 -10.31
N PHE A 104 -11.42 -8.12 -10.54
CA PHE A 104 -12.87 -8.34 -10.64
C PHE A 104 -13.35 -8.78 -12.02
N ALA A 105 -12.48 -8.80 -13.04
CA ALA A 105 -12.80 -9.37 -14.35
C ALA A 105 -12.64 -10.90 -14.42
N GLN A 106 -12.12 -11.53 -13.36
CA GLN A 106 -11.99 -12.98 -13.26
C GLN A 106 -13.34 -13.56 -12.82
N ALA A 107 -13.95 -14.38 -13.68
CA ALA A 107 -15.21 -15.08 -13.43
C ALA A 107 -15.00 -16.36 -12.60
#